data_AF-A0A9P5A5K9-F1
#
_entry.id   AF-A0A9P5A5K9-F1
#
_cell.length_a   1.000
_cell.length_b   1.000
_cell.length_c   1.000
_cell.angle_alpha   90.00
_cell.angle_beta   90.00
_cell.angle_gamma   90.00
#
_symmetry.space_group_name_H-M   'P 1'
#
loop_
_entity.id
_entity.type
_entity.pdbx_description
1 polymer ?
#
loop_
_entity_poly.entity_id
_entity_poly.type
_entity_poly.pdbx_seq_one_letter_code
_entity_poly.pdbx_strand_id
1 'polypeptide(L)'
;MGSQLTPATAPWEALSSQEQLFVLITGANSGIGLSIGERLIDEFLATRSLRSHLILIPTTRSKSKSLQTIKTLREYARKAAQSSAALRSRAGSPYRWEDTVARIHVLSLQLDLCDLRGVYAFAGALLRGPVSNPEGLEGEYLKNVRIPRLDTVVFNAAYGGWSGVNYPKAVWTILTEGLVQSVTWPNFKMALPTALLNDKPSYNYPKEPLLGEVFTACVFGHYILAHELLPLLSRRSESETPGRLVWSSSLEAIDRVLDMSDFQCFNGNGPYESAKRVTDILSLTATLPAAMPYSSCFFESNDPAEARDKPIRPRMYLTHPGIVASTLFPVPWFLMWAYELALLISRWIGAVRA
;
A
#
# COMPACT_ATOMS: atom_id res chain seq x y z
N MET A 1 -11.64 -36.96 0.89
CA MET A 1 -12.92 -36.28 0.57
C MET A 1 -12.85 -34.88 1.15
N GLY A 2 -12.46 -33.90 0.33
CA GLY A 2 -12.32 -32.50 0.79
C GLY A 2 -13.69 -31.87 0.96
N SER A 3 -13.98 -31.33 2.14
CA SER A 3 -15.17 -30.51 2.33
C SER A 3 -15.06 -29.28 1.43
N GLN A 4 -15.87 -29.24 0.37
CA GLN A 4 -16.18 -27.97 -0.30
C GLN A 4 -16.95 -27.13 0.72
N LEU A 5 -16.23 -26.33 1.49
CA LEU A 5 -16.82 -25.30 2.35
C LEU A 5 -17.58 -24.35 1.42
N THR A 6 -18.90 -24.37 1.49
CA THR A 6 -19.75 -23.35 0.86
C THR A 6 -19.28 -21.97 1.31
N PRO A 7 -19.03 -21.03 0.38
CA PRO A 7 -18.63 -19.67 0.73
C PRO A 7 -19.66 -19.05 1.67
N ALA A 8 -19.23 -18.38 2.73
CA ALA A 8 -20.15 -17.53 3.48
C ALA A 8 -20.50 -16.33 2.59
N THR A 9 -21.78 -15.99 2.50
CA THR A 9 -22.25 -14.84 1.74
C THR A 9 -21.61 -13.58 2.29
N ALA A 10 -20.74 -12.95 1.51
CA ALA A 10 -20.07 -11.73 1.95
C ALA A 10 -21.10 -10.60 2.08
N PRO A 11 -20.97 -9.67 3.06
CA PRO A 11 -21.98 -8.63 3.28
C PRO A 11 -22.24 -7.73 2.07
N TRP A 12 -21.27 -7.61 1.17
CA TRP A 12 -21.38 -6.80 -0.04
C TRP A 12 -22.04 -7.52 -1.22
N GLU A 13 -22.24 -8.84 -1.20
CA GLU A 13 -22.80 -9.59 -2.34
C GLU A 13 -24.23 -9.17 -2.68
N ALA A 14 -24.99 -8.68 -1.70
CA ALA A 14 -26.37 -8.21 -1.91
C ALA A 14 -26.45 -6.78 -2.49
N LEU A 15 -25.33 -6.08 -2.64
CA LEU A 15 -25.29 -4.67 -3.04
C LEU A 15 -24.99 -4.52 -4.53
N SER A 16 -25.40 -3.39 -5.11
CA SER A 16 -24.99 -3.02 -6.46
C SER A 16 -23.50 -2.70 -6.55
N SER A 17 -22.91 -2.81 -7.73
CA SER A 17 -21.48 -2.50 -7.92
C SER A 17 -21.16 -1.05 -7.56
N GLN A 18 -22.04 -0.08 -7.84
CA GLN A 18 -21.81 1.33 -7.51
C GLN A 18 -21.84 1.61 -6.00
N GLU A 19 -22.43 0.73 -5.21
CA GLU A 19 -22.49 0.84 -3.74
C GLU A 19 -21.29 0.18 -3.05
N GLN A 20 -20.33 -0.36 -3.78
CA GLN A 20 -19.17 -1.04 -3.17
C GLN A 20 -17.87 -0.33 -3.55
N LEU A 21 -16.92 -0.25 -2.61
CA LEU A 21 -15.59 0.28 -2.86
C LEU A 21 -14.53 -0.65 -2.26
N PHE A 22 -13.75 -1.32 -3.12
CA PHE A 22 -12.68 -2.25 -2.73
C PHE A 22 -11.31 -1.59 -2.84
N VAL A 23 -10.60 -1.47 -1.71
CA VAL A 23 -9.27 -0.86 -1.67
C VAL A 23 -8.27 -1.78 -0.99
N LEU A 24 -7.25 -2.22 -1.74
CA LEU A 24 -6.12 -2.98 -1.23
C LEU A 24 -4.95 -2.06 -0.92
N ILE A 25 -4.33 -2.22 0.26
CA ILE A 25 -3.22 -1.36 0.69
C ILE A 25 -2.08 -2.26 1.15
N THR A 26 -0.93 -2.20 0.49
CA THR A 26 0.23 -2.99 0.92
C THR A 26 0.93 -2.37 2.11
N GLY A 27 1.36 -3.19 3.08
CA GLY A 27 2.15 -2.71 4.22
C GLY A 27 1.38 -1.74 5.11
N ALA A 28 0.13 -2.07 5.46
CA ALA A 28 -0.81 -1.16 6.12
C ALA A 28 -0.89 -1.35 7.65
N ASN A 29 0.13 -1.95 8.28
CA ASN A 29 0.10 -2.22 9.72
C ASN A 29 0.50 -1.03 10.60
N SER A 30 1.06 0.03 10.02
CA SER A 30 1.55 1.21 10.73
C SER A 30 1.84 2.35 9.75
N GLY A 31 2.13 3.55 10.27
CA GLY A 31 2.59 4.69 9.47
C GLY A 31 1.62 5.06 8.34
N ILE A 32 2.18 5.44 7.19
CA ILE A 32 1.41 5.91 6.04
C ILE A 32 0.32 4.91 5.62
N GLY A 33 0.64 3.62 5.53
CA GLY A 33 -0.32 2.61 5.08
C GLY A 33 -1.56 2.47 5.98
N LEU A 34 -1.36 2.55 7.30
CA LEU A 34 -2.46 2.55 8.27
C LEU A 34 -3.28 3.84 8.15
N SER A 35 -2.62 4.99 8.10
CA SER A 35 -3.27 6.30 7.98
C SER A 35 -4.01 6.48 6.66
N ILE A 36 -3.60 5.83 5.57
CA ILE A 36 -4.37 5.76 4.33
C ILE A 36 -5.71 5.04 4.59
N GLY A 37 -5.70 3.93 5.32
CA GLY A 37 -6.91 3.21 5.71
C GLY A 37 -7.85 4.08 6.56
N GLU A 38 -7.31 4.77 7.56
CA GLU A 38 -8.04 5.72 8.41
C GLU A 38 -8.65 6.87 7.60
N ARG A 39 -7.86 7.50 6.72
CA ARG A 39 -8.35 8.59 5.86
C ARG A 39 -9.40 8.12 4.88
N LEU A 40 -9.27 6.92 4.31
CA LEU A 40 -10.29 6.34 3.45
C LEU A 40 -11.61 6.13 4.19
N ILE A 41 -11.57 5.74 5.47
CA ILE A 41 -12.77 5.63 6.31
C ILE A 41 -13.42 7.01 6.44
N ASP A 42 -12.66 8.04 6.83
CA ASP A 42 -13.19 9.40 7.00
C ASP A 42 -13.84 9.93 5.72
N GLU A 43 -13.12 9.87 4.60
CA GLU A 43 -13.61 10.33 3.30
C GLU A 43 -14.83 9.54 2.84
N PHE A 44 -14.80 8.23 3.01
CA PHE A 44 -15.93 7.38 2.65
C PHE A 44 -17.19 7.75 3.44
N LEU A 45 -17.07 7.89 4.76
CA LEU A 45 -18.17 8.29 5.62
C LEU A 45 -18.67 9.69 5.28
N ALA A 46 -17.77 10.62 4.97
CA ALA A 46 -18.09 12.00 4.66
C ALA A 46 -18.75 12.19 3.29
N THR A 47 -18.45 11.36 2.29
CA THR A 47 -18.83 11.61 0.89
C THR A 47 -19.75 10.57 0.25
N ARG A 48 -19.72 9.31 0.70
CA ARG A 48 -20.47 8.22 0.04
C ARG A 48 -21.90 8.10 0.55
N SER A 49 -22.74 7.44 -0.25
CA SER A 49 -24.13 7.13 0.10
C SER A 49 -24.17 6.30 1.39
N LEU A 50 -25.26 6.44 2.15
CA LEU A 50 -25.51 5.67 3.37
C LEU A 50 -25.76 4.17 3.09
N ARG A 51 -25.96 3.80 1.82
CA ARG A 51 -26.08 2.40 1.37
C ARG A 51 -24.76 1.82 0.86
N SER A 52 -23.75 2.66 0.65
CA SER A 52 -22.46 2.20 0.15
C SER A 52 -21.67 1.48 1.23
N HIS A 53 -20.82 0.53 0.84
CA HIS A 53 -19.90 -0.22 1.68
C HIS A 53 -18.44 0.00 1.26
N LEU A 54 -17.56 0.15 2.24
CA LEU A 54 -16.11 0.24 2.07
C LEU A 54 -15.50 -1.11 2.48
N ILE A 55 -14.73 -1.71 1.56
CA ILE A 55 -13.99 -2.93 1.81
C ILE A 55 -12.50 -2.59 1.75
N LEU A 56 -11.90 -2.46 2.93
CA LEU A 56 -10.46 -2.28 3.08
C LEU A 56 -9.77 -3.64 3.14
N ILE A 57 -8.75 -3.82 2.31
CA ILE A 57 -7.92 -5.02 2.24
C ILE A 57 -6.46 -4.67 2.60
N PRO A 58 -6.16 -4.34 3.87
CA PRO A 58 -4.80 -4.04 4.30
C PRO A 58 -3.95 -5.30 4.34
N THR A 59 -2.76 -5.27 3.73
CA THR A 59 -1.82 -6.39 3.82
C THR A 59 -0.72 -6.16 4.84
N THR A 60 -0.27 -7.24 5.48
CA THR A 60 0.84 -7.20 6.44
C THR A 60 1.72 -8.46 6.30
N ARG A 61 2.92 -8.45 6.89
CA ARG A 61 3.85 -9.60 6.81
C ARG A 61 3.56 -10.72 7.83
N SER A 62 2.62 -10.54 8.76
CA SER A 62 2.38 -11.56 9.79
C SER A 62 0.94 -11.59 10.28
N LYS A 63 0.50 -12.77 10.74
CA LYS A 63 -0.81 -12.97 11.37
C LYS A 63 -1.08 -11.96 12.49
N SER A 64 -0.12 -11.76 13.39
CA SER A 64 -0.24 -10.84 14.53
C SER A 64 -0.46 -9.40 14.08
N LYS A 65 0.30 -8.93 13.08
CA LYS A 65 0.14 -7.59 12.52
C LYS A 65 -1.20 -7.42 11.84
N SER A 66 -1.64 -8.39 11.04
CA SER A 66 -2.97 -8.37 10.42
C SER A 66 -4.09 -8.28 11.46
N LEU A 67 -4.03 -9.09 12.53
CA LEU A 67 -5.01 -9.02 13.63
C LEU A 67 -5.03 -7.65 14.30
N GLN A 68 -3.87 -7.06 14.56
CA GLN A 68 -3.76 -5.73 15.14
C GLN A 68 -4.32 -4.66 14.20
N THR A 69 -3.97 -4.69 12.91
CA THR A 69 -4.47 -3.76 11.90
C THR A 69 -5.98 -3.80 11.77
N ILE A 70 -6.58 -4.99 11.78
CA ILE A 70 -8.04 -5.15 11.74
C ILE A 70 -8.68 -4.49 12.97
N LYS A 71 -8.14 -4.77 14.17
CA LYS A 71 -8.65 -4.17 15.42
C LYS A 71 -8.55 -2.65 15.38
N THR A 72 -7.39 -2.12 14.96
CA THR A 72 -7.16 -0.67 14.88
C THR A 72 -8.11 0.02 13.91
N LEU A 73 -8.26 -0.50 12.67
CA LEU A 73 -9.13 0.14 11.67
C LEU A 73 -10.62 0.02 12.03
N ARG A 74 -11.05 -1.09 12.62
CA ARG A 74 -12.44 -1.24 13.11
C ARG A 74 -12.73 -0.32 14.30
N GLU A 75 -11.78 -0.19 15.23
CA GLU A 75 -11.83 0.77 16.34
C GLU A 75 -11.92 2.21 15.82
N TYR A 76 -11.09 2.55 14.84
CA TYR A 76 -11.10 3.86 14.19
C TYR A 76 -12.45 4.13 13.53
N ALA A 77 -12.99 3.21 12.73
CA ALA A 77 -14.28 3.34 12.08
C ALA A 77 -15.43 3.60 13.07
N ARG A 78 -15.42 2.91 14.22
CA ARG A 78 -16.39 3.15 15.28
C ARG A 78 -16.24 4.53 15.90
N LYS A 79 -15.01 4.96 16.21
CA LYS A 79 -14.77 6.32 16.72
C LYS A 79 -15.23 7.38 15.72
N ALA A 80 -14.89 7.24 14.44
CA ALA A 80 -15.29 8.16 13.38
C ALA A 80 -16.81 8.22 13.21
N ALA A 81 -17.50 7.07 13.23
CA ALA A 81 -18.96 7.00 13.17
C ALA A 81 -19.64 7.66 14.39
N GLN A 82 -19.04 7.53 15.58
CA GLN A 82 -19.57 8.14 16.79
C GLN A 82 -19.31 9.64 16.85
N SER A 83 -18.16 10.13 16.38
CA SER A 83 -17.73 11.52 16.56
C SER A 83 -18.07 12.44 15.38
N SER A 84 -18.31 11.91 14.18
CA SER A 84 -18.49 12.73 12.97
C SER A 84 -19.80 13.52 12.97
N ALA A 85 -19.70 14.83 13.24
CA ALA A 85 -20.84 15.75 13.17
C ALA A 85 -21.43 15.86 11.76
N ALA A 86 -20.57 15.85 10.73
CA ALA A 86 -20.99 15.89 9.33
C ALA A 86 -21.86 14.68 8.96
N LEU A 87 -21.46 13.49 9.42
CA LEU A 87 -22.22 12.27 9.18
C LEU A 87 -23.58 12.29 9.90
N ARG A 88 -23.62 12.72 11.18
CA ARG A 88 -24.88 12.87 11.92
C ARG A 88 -25.85 13.82 11.22
N SER A 89 -25.34 14.95 10.74
CA SER A 89 -26.14 15.94 10.01
C SER A 89 -26.69 15.38 8.69
N ARG A 90 -25.87 14.64 7.93
CA ARG A 90 -26.29 14.02 6.66
C ARG A 90 -27.27 12.87 6.82
N ALA A 91 -27.11 12.05 7.85
CA ALA A 91 -27.94 10.86 8.05
C ALA A 91 -29.35 11.18 8.54
N GLY A 92 -29.53 12.32 9.22
CA GLY A 92 -30.81 12.70 9.80
C GLY A 92 -31.19 11.83 11.01
N SER A 93 -32.36 12.08 11.59
CA SER A 93 -32.86 11.34 12.76
C SER A 93 -33.80 10.20 12.35
N PRO A 94 -33.70 8.99 12.95
CA PRO A 94 -32.74 8.61 14.00
C PRO A 94 -31.41 8.09 13.42
N TYR A 95 -30.31 8.80 13.71
CA TYR A 95 -28.96 8.34 13.35
C TYR A 95 -28.47 7.25 14.31
N ARG A 96 -28.05 6.12 13.75
CA ARG A 96 -27.42 5.03 14.49
C ARG A 96 -26.01 4.81 13.96
N TRP A 97 -25.01 4.98 14.82
CA TRP A 97 -23.62 4.85 14.42
C TRP A 97 -23.27 3.40 14.07
N GLU A 98 -24.00 2.43 14.62
CA GLU A 98 -23.87 1.00 14.33
C GLU A 98 -24.13 0.69 12.86
N ASP A 99 -25.18 1.28 12.29
CA ASP A 99 -25.53 1.13 10.87
C ASP A 99 -24.45 1.72 9.97
N THR A 100 -23.72 2.73 10.45
CA THR A 100 -22.56 3.28 9.76
C THR A 100 -21.37 2.32 9.79
N VAL A 101 -21.03 1.79 10.97
CA VAL A 101 -19.90 0.87 11.14
C VAL A 101 -20.13 -0.44 10.38
N ALA A 102 -21.36 -0.91 10.28
CA ALA A 102 -21.73 -2.11 9.53
C ALA A 102 -21.34 -2.06 8.04
N ARG A 103 -21.08 -0.87 7.51
CA ARG A 103 -20.69 -0.64 6.11
C ARG A 103 -19.18 -0.61 5.88
N ILE A 104 -18.39 -0.69 6.95
CA ILE A 104 -16.92 -0.67 6.89
C ILE A 104 -16.41 -2.08 7.18
N HIS A 105 -15.86 -2.72 6.15
CA HIS A 105 -15.31 -4.05 6.21
C HIS A 105 -13.79 -4.00 6.13
N VAL A 106 -13.12 -4.73 7.04
CA VAL A 106 -11.66 -4.82 7.07
C VAL A 106 -11.27 -6.28 6.95
N LEU A 107 -10.68 -6.63 5.81
CA LEU A 107 -10.17 -7.96 5.46
C LEU A 107 -8.65 -7.90 5.36
N SER A 108 -7.91 -8.29 6.38
CA SER A 108 -6.44 -8.27 6.30
C SER A 108 -5.87 -9.60 5.87
N LEU A 109 -5.00 -9.54 4.86
CA LEU A 109 -4.34 -10.70 4.27
C LEU A 109 -2.81 -10.60 4.44
N GLN A 110 -2.13 -11.74 4.50
CA GLN A 110 -0.67 -11.75 4.63
C GLN A 110 -0.02 -11.64 3.26
N LEU A 111 0.98 -10.78 3.14
CA LEU A 111 1.75 -10.58 1.93
C LEU A 111 3.17 -10.18 2.29
N ASP A 112 4.12 -11.00 1.85
CA ASP A 112 5.53 -10.64 1.80
C ASP A 112 5.93 -10.45 0.33
N LEU A 113 6.29 -9.22 -0.02
CA LEU A 113 6.66 -8.86 -1.40
C LEU A 113 8.01 -9.47 -1.81
N CYS A 114 8.83 -9.89 -0.84
CA CYS A 114 10.08 -10.59 -1.09
C CYS A 114 9.90 -12.09 -1.33
N ASP A 115 8.72 -12.67 -1.05
CA ASP A 115 8.35 -14.03 -1.43
C ASP A 115 7.53 -14.00 -2.72
N LEU A 116 8.18 -14.04 -3.88
CA LEU A 116 7.53 -13.95 -5.19
C LEU A 116 6.55 -15.11 -5.43
N ARG A 117 6.85 -16.31 -4.93
CA ARG A 117 5.91 -17.44 -4.97
C ARG A 117 4.67 -17.12 -4.14
N GLY A 118 4.88 -16.53 -2.96
CA GLY A 118 3.83 -15.98 -2.11
C GLY A 118 3.01 -14.87 -2.77
N VAL A 119 3.63 -13.98 -3.55
CA VAL A 119 2.94 -12.92 -4.31
C VAL A 119 1.99 -13.54 -5.35
N TYR A 120 2.45 -14.51 -6.15
CA TYR A 120 1.59 -15.23 -7.10
C TYR A 120 0.46 -16.00 -6.39
N ALA A 121 0.77 -16.68 -5.29
CA ALA A 121 -0.22 -17.40 -4.50
C ALA A 121 -1.28 -16.45 -3.91
N PHE A 122 -0.85 -15.28 -3.41
CA PHE A 122 -1.72 -14.24 -2.89
C PHE A 122 -2.68 -13.69 -3.96
N ALA A 123 -2.16 -13.32 -5.13
CA ALA A 123 -2.98 -12.82 -6.23
C ALA A 123 -3.96 -13.90 -6.73
N GLY A 124 -3.47 -15.14 -6.90
CA GLY A 124 -4.28 -16.30 -7.27
C GLY A 124 -5.40 -16.59 -6.27
N ALA A 125 -5.14 -16.43 -4.96
CA ALA A 125 -6.15 -16.59 -3.92
C ALA A 125 -7.22 -15.51 -4.01
N LEU A 126 -6.85 -14.23 -4.21
CA LEU A 126 -7.82 -13.14 -4.40
C LEU A 126 -8.68 -13.32 -5.65
N LEU A 127 -8.10 -13.83 -6.73
CA LEU A 127 -8.78 -14.05 -8.03
C LEU A 127 -9.76 -15.21 -7.99
N ARG A 128 -9.31 -16.38 -7.53
CA ARG A 128 -10.03 -17.65 -7.71
C ARG A 128 -10.69 -18.14 -6.42
N GLY A 129 -10.07 -17.84 -5.29
CA GLY A 129 -10.38 -18.44 -4.00
C GLY A 129 -11.30 -17.57 -3.14
N PRO A 130 -12.06 -18.20 -2.23
CA PRO A 130 -12.53 -17.47 -1.06
C PRO A 130 -11.34 -17.12 -0.16
N VAL A 131 -11.36 -15.94 0.45
CA VAL A 131 -10.34 -15.46 1.38
C VAL A 131 -10.95 -15.18 2.75
N SER A 132 -10.14 -15.24 3.80
CA SER A 132 -10.60 -15.09 5.19
C SER A 132 -9.68 -14.18 5.97
N ASN A 133 -10.25 -13.47 6.94
CA ASN A 133 -9.47 -12.88 8.01
C ASN A 133 -8.72 -13.97 8.81
N PRO A 134 -7.55 -13.65 9.38
CA PRO A 134 -6.82 -14.58 10.23
C PRO A 134 -7.63 -14.96 11.47
N GLU A 135 -7.48 -16.21 11.92
CA GLU A 135 -8.08 -16.67 13.18
C GLU A 135 -7.57 -15.86 14.38
N GLY A 136 -8.43 -15.65 15.39
CA GLY A 136 -8.11 -14.90 16.62
C GLY A 136 -8.92 -13.61 16.82
N LEU A 137 -9.93 -13.37 15.98
CA LEU A 137 -10.90 -12.30 16.14
C LEU A 137 -12.24 -12.87 16.64
N GLU A 138 -12.71 -12.35 17.77
CA GLU A 138 -14.03 -12.68 18.31
C GLU A 138 -15.13 -12.13 17.38
N GLY A 139 -16.14 -12.95 17.09
CA GLY A 139 -17.25 -12.56 16.22
C GLY A 139 -16.89 -12.32 14.75
N GLU A 140 -15.73 -12.83 14.29
CA GLU A 140 -15.28 -12.60 12.92
C GLU A 140 -16.20 -13.25 11.88
N TYR A 141 -16.69 -12.41 10.96
CA TYR A 141 -17.67 -12.77 9.94
C TYR A 141 -17.08 -12.81 8.51
N LEU A 142 -15.91 -12.21 8.26
CA LEU A 142 -15.26 -12.26 6.94
C LEU A 142 -14.45 -13.55 6.80
N LYS A 143 -15.17 -14.66 6.65
CA LYS A 143 -14.62 -16.00 6.45
C LYS A 143 -15.12 -16.54 5.12
N ASN A 144 -14.20 -17.02 4.30
CA ASN A 144 -14.46 -17.59 2.99
C ASN A 144 -15.26 -16.65 2.05
N VAL A 145 -14.90 -15.36 2.04
CA VAL A 145 -15.56 -14.34 1.22
C VAL A 145 -14.85 -14.18 -0.12
N ARG A 146 -15.58 -13.78 -1.17
CA ARG A 146 -15.01 -13.52 -2.50
C ARG A 146 -14.83 -12.01 -2.75
N ILE A 147 -13.75 -11.67 -3.45
CA ILE A 147 -13.45 -10.31 -3.90
C ILE A 147 -13.77 -10.22 -5.39
N PRO A 148 -14.87 -9.56 -5.79
CA PRO A 148 -15.30 -9.56 -7.19
C PRO A 148 -14.45 -8.65 -8.08
N ARG A 149 -13.82 -7.62 -7.48
CA ARG A 149 -12.98 -6.64 -8.15
C ARG A 149 -12.15 -5.87 -7.12
N LEU A 150 -11.18 -5.10 -7.61
CA LEU A 150 -10.45 -4.08 -6.87
C LEU A 150 -10.67 -2.74 -7.55
N ASP A 151 -11.06 -1.71 -6.80
CA ASP A 151 -11.25 -0.36 -7.33
C ASP A 151 -9.97 0.47 -7.22
N THR A 152 -9.19 0.24 -6.16
CA THR A 152 -7.88 0.85 -5.97
C THR A 152 -6.93 -0.14 -5.29
N VAL A 153 -5.69 -0.20 -5.76
CA VAL A 153 -4.57 -0.84 -5.09
C VAL A 153 -3.52 0.21 -4.80
N VAL A 154 -3.11 0.32 -3.53
CA VAL A 154 -2.09 1.26 -3.08
C VAL A 154 -0.83 0.48 -2.72
N PHE A 155 0.21 0.64 -3.53
CA PHE A 155 1.53 0.06 -3.34
C PHE A 155 2.35 0.92 -2.38
N ASN A 156 2.06 0.76 -1.09
CA ASN A 156 2.64 1.54 0.00
C ASN A 156 3.80 0.82 0.71
N ALA A 157 3.79 -0.51 0.78
CA ALA A 157 4.83 -1.27 1.47
C ALA A 157 6.23 -0.88 0.97
N ALA A 158 7.16 -0.69 1.90
CA ALA A 158 8.52 -0.36 1.56
C ALA A 158 9.48 -0.85 2.64
N TYR A 159 10.72 -1.06 2.23
CA TYR A 159 11.84 -1.39 3.10
C TYR A 159 13.05 -0.58 2.65
N GLY A 160 13.74 0.07 3.59
CA GLY A 160 14.80 1.01 3.22
C GLY A 160 16.23 0.58 3.48
N GLY A 161 16.46 -0.43 4.33
CA GLY A 161 17.80 -0.95 4.60
C GLY A 161 18.78 0.11 5.13
N TRP A 162 18.51 0.71 6.29
CA TRP A 162 19.43 1.66 6.94
C TRP A 162 19.99 1.11 8.25
N SER A 163 21.24 1.46 8.57
CA SER A 163 21.89 1.13 9.85
C SER A 163 21.63 2.15 10.94
N GLY A 164 21.23 3.37 10.58
CA GLY A 164 20.99 4.44 11.54
C GLY A 164 21.04 5.84 10.91
N VAL A 165 21.22 6.83 11.79
CA VAL A 165 21.45 8.23 11.46
C VAL A 165 22.88 8.62 11.85
N ASN A 166 23.58 9.32 10.97
CA ASN A 166 24.83 10.01 11.31
C ASN A 166 24.49 11.29 12.07
N TYR A 167 24.43 11.21 13.41
CA TYR A 167 24.02 12.33 14.26
C TYR A 167 24.92 13.58 14.17
N PRO A 168 26.27 13.46 14.13
CA PRO A 168 27.13 14.63 13.89
C PRO A 168 26.78 15.35 12.59
N LYS A 169 26.57 14.59 11.51
CA LYS A 169 26.13 15.15 10.24
C LYS A 169 24.73 15.75 10.34
N ALA A 170 23.79 15.09 11.03
CA ALA A 170 22.44 15.61 11.22
C ALA A 170 22.44 16.97 11.95
N VAL A 171 23.20 17.09 13.05
CA VAL A 171 23.36 18.35 13.78
C VAL A 171 23.99 19.42 12.87
N TRP A 172 25.06 19.06 12.15
CA TRP A 172 25.72 19.98 11.22
C TRP A 172 24.76 20.48 10.14
N THR A 173 24.02 19.58 9.47
CA THR A 173 23.04 19.91 8.44
C THR A 173 21.91 20.78 9.00
N ILE A 174 21.40 20.49 10.21
CA ILE A 174 20.36 21.31 10.85
C ILE A 174 20.87 22.73 11.13
N LEU A 175 22.10 22.88 11.59
CA LEU A 175 22.70 24.18 11.91
C LEU A 175 23.10 24.99 10.66
N THR A 176 23.49 24.32 9.57
CA THR A 176 24.03 24.97 8.37
C THR A 176 23.00 25.15 7.25
N GLU A 177 22.11 24.19 7.05
CA GLU A 177 21.07 24.20 6.00
C GLU A 177 19.68 24.55 6.56
N GLY A 178 19.53 24.54 7.88
CA GLY A 178 18.28 24.83 8.59
C GLY A 178 17.40 23.60 8.79
N LEU A 179 16.50 23.69 9.78
CA LEU A 179 15.64 22.58 10.20
C LEU A 179 14.73 22.07 9.07
N VAL A 180 14.04 22.98 8.37
CA VAL A 180 13.06 22.63 7.31
C VAL A 180 13.74 21.84 6.19
N GLN A 181 14.88 22.31 5.70
CA GLN A 181 15.65 21.62 4.66
C GLN A 181 16.11 20.25 5.16
N SER A 182 16.64 20.17 6.38
CA SER A 182 17.20 18.95 6.96
C SER A 182 16.17 17.84 7.14
N VAL A 183 14.93 18.19 7.52
CA VAL A 183 13.86 17.20 7.69
C VAL A 183 13.10 16.93 6.40
N THR A 184 13.24 17.77 5.37
CA THR A 184 12.63 17.53 4.05
C THR A 184 13.53 16.68 3.16
N TRP A 185 14.85 16.94 3.20
CA TRP A 185 15.88 16.31 2.36
C TRP A 185 17.05 15.78 3.21
N PRO A 186 16.82 14.77 4.07
CA PRO A 186 17.83 14.29 5.02
C PRO A 186 18.99 13.59 4.30
N ASN A 187 20.19 14.17 4.37
CA ASN A 187 21.41 13.58 3.77
C ASN A 187 22.27 12.78 4.77
N PHE A 188 21.74 12.52 5.97
CA PHE A 188 22.44 11.92 7.11
C PHE A 188 21.94 10.51 7.47
N LYS A 189 21.07 9.91 6.67
CA LYS A 189 20.72 8.50 6.79
C LYS A 189 21.91 7.63 6.37
N MET A 190 22.21 6.60 7.14
CA MET A 190 23.27 5.65 6.81
C MET A 190 22.64 4.44 6.12
N ALA A 191 22.69 4.42 4.79
CA ALA A 191 22.20 3.31 3.98
C ALA A 191 23.12 2.10 4.11
N LEU A 192 22.52 0.91 4.18
CA LEU A 192 23.21 -0.37 4.04
C LEU A 192 23.12 -0.81 2.57
N PRO A 193 24.11 -1.58 2.08
CA PRO A 193 23.96 -2.30 0.82
C PRO A 193 22.69 -3.18 0.84
N THR A 194 22.03 -3.33 -0.30
CA THR A 194 20.86 -4.22 -0.37
C THR A 194 21.30 -5.66 -0.09
N ALA A 195 20.62 -6.34 0.83
CA ALA A 195 20.81 -7.76 1.01
C ALA A 195 20.32 -8.53 -0.23
N LEU A 196 20.94 -9.68 -0.50
CA LEU A 196 20.47 -10.61 -1.53
C LEU A 196 19.40 -11.51 -0.94
N LEU A 197 18.24 -11.59 -1.60
CA LEU A 197 17.19 -12.53 -1.21
C LEU A 197 17.60 -13.98 -1.48
N ASN A 198 18.51 -14.20 -2.43
CA ASN A 198 19.08 -15.52 -2.76
C ASN A 198 19.84 -16.13 -1.57
N ASP A 199 20.43 -15.29 -0.70
CA ASP A 199 21.17 -15.74 0.48
C ASP A 199 20.27 -16.06 1.68
N LYS A 200 18.96 -15.77 1.58
CA LYS A 200 17.99 -16.01 2.66
C LYS A 200 17.34 -17.37 2.47
N PRO A 201 17.63 -18.37 3.33
CA PRO A 201 17.12 -19.74 3.15
C PRO A 201 15.58 -19.82 3.16
N SER A 202 14.91 -18.88 3.82
CA SER A 202 13.45 -18.82 3.91
C SER A 202 12.75 -18.66 2.57
N TYR A 203 13.36 -17.97 1.60
CA TYR A 203 12.75 -17.76 0.27
C TYR A 203 13.10 -18.89 -0.71
N ASN A 204 14.23 -19.58 -0.48
CA ASN A 204 14.68 -20.71 -1.31
C ASN A 204 14.70 -20.34 -2.81
N TYR A 205 15.40 -19.23 -3.12
CA TYR A 205 15.66 -18.79 -4.49
C TYR A 205 16.89 -19.48 -5.08
N PRO A 206 16.95 -19.64 -6.43
CA PRO A 206 18.14 -20.15 -7.10
C PRO A 206 19.33 -19.21 -6.88
N LYS A 207 20.55 -19.68 -7.12
CA LYS A 207 21.76 -18.86 -6.98
C LYS A 207 21.76 -17.64 -7.91
N GLU A 208 21.23 -17.78 -9.12
CA GLU A 208 21.09 -16.72 -10.11
C GLU A 208 19.72 -16.84 -10.83
N PRO A 209 19.16 -15.72 -11.33
CA PRO A 209 19.64 -14.35 -11.20
C PRO A 209 19.54 -13.80 -9.76
N LEU A 210 20.39 -12.83 -9.43
CA LEU A 210 20.40 -12.17 -8.13
C LEU A 210 19.20 -11.24 -7.96
N LEU A 211 18.68 -11.19 -6.73
CA LEU A 211 17.52 -10.42 -6.38
C LEU A 211 17.76 -9.60 -5.10
N GLY A 212 17.79 -8.28 -5.25
CA GLY A 212 18.00 -7.34 -4.16
C GLY A 212 16.75 -7.17 -3.31
N GLU A 213 16.87 -7.27 -1.99
CA GLU A 213 15.76 -7.15 -1.05
C GLU A 213 15.03 -5.81 -1.16
N VAL A 214 15.75 -4.69 -1.19
CA VAL A 214 15.13 -3.36 -1.21
C VAL A 214 14.39 -3.12 -2.52
N PHE A 215 15.03 -3.44 -3.65
CA PHE A 215 14.41 -3.39 -4.97
C PHE A 215 13.14 -4.26 -5.03
N THR A 216 13.19 -5.47 -4.46
CA THR A 216 12.06 -6.40 -4.49
C THR A 216 10.90 -5.94 -3.63
N ALA A 217 11.18 -5.53 -2.39
CA ALA A 217 10.19 -5.06 -1.45
C ALA A 217 9.50 -3.77 -1.92
N CYS A 218 10.21 -2.88 -2.60
CA CYS A 218 9.69 -1.58 -3.01
C CYS A 218 9.09 -1.57 -4.42
N VAL A 219 9.65 -2.35 -5.36
CA VAL A 219 9.32 -2.29 -6.79
C VAL A 219 8.88 -3.65 -7.33
N PHE A 220 9.77 -4.65 -7.34
CA PHE A 220 9.55 -5.84 -8.16
C PHE A 220 8.38 -6.71 -7.68
N GLY A 221 8.26 -6.90 -6.36
CA GLY A 221 7.12 -7.64 -5.79
C GLY A 221 5.79 -6.93 -6.09
N HIS A 222 5.77 -5.59 -6.04
CA HIS A 222 4.59 -4.81 -6.43
C HIS A 222 4.31 -4.88 -7.92
N TYR A 223 5.33 -4.88 -8.76
CA TYR A 223 5.19 -4.99 -10.21
C TYR A 223 4.51 -6.32 -10.59
N ILE A 224 5.00 -7.43 -10.03
CA ILE A 224 4.37 -8.74 -10.22
C ILE A 224 2.94 -8.72 -9.68
N LEU A 225 2.72 -8.25 -8.46
CA LEU A 225 1.38 -8.17 -7.87
C LEU A 225 0.41 -7.35 -8.73
N ALA A 226 0.86 -6.21 -9.26
CA ALA A 226 0.05 -5.33 -10.09
C ALA A 226 -0.44 -6.02 -11.37
N HIS A 227 0.47 -6.73 -12.05
CA HIS A 227 0.15 -7.49 -13.25
C HIS A 227 -0.80 -8.64 -12.93
N GLU A 228 -0.52 -9.42 -11.88
CA GLU A 228 -1.37 -10.54 -11.49
C GLU A 228 -2.77 -10.11 -11.02
N LEU A 229 -2.93 -8.89 -10.50
CA LEU A 229 -4.23 -8.34 -10.09
C LEU A 229 -5.02 -7.69 -11.24
N LEU A 230 -4.49 -7.64 -12.47
CA LEU A 230 -5.19 -7.04 -13.62
C LEU A 230 -6.62 -7.55 -13.83
N PRO A 231 -6.96 -8.84 -13.69
CA PRO A 231 -8.35 -9.30 -13.87
C PRO A 231 -9.33 -8.70 -12.84
N LEU A 232 -8.86 -8.31 -11.65
CA LEU A 232 -9.67 -7.63 -10.63
C LEU A 232 -9.75 -6.11 -10.86
N LEU A 233 -8.76 -5.54 -11.55
CA LEU A 233 -8.60 -4.10 -11.76
C LEU A 233 -9.16 -3.59 -13.10
N SER A 234 -9.19 -4.45 -14.11
CA SER A 234 -9.70 -4.12 -15.44
C SER A 234 -11.22 -4.04 -15.45
N ARG A 235 -11.80 -3.31 -16.40
CA ARG A 235 -13.24 -3.08 -16.53
C ARG A 235 -13.76 -3.50 -17.91
N ARG A 236 -15.05 -3.80 -17.98
CA ARG A 236 -15.73 -4.24 -19.21
C ARG A 236 -16.08 -3.08 -20.12
N SER A 237 -16.38 -1.92 -19.53
CA SER A 237 -16.86 -0.74 -20.25
C SER A 237 -16.24 0.55 -19.72
N GLU A 238 -16.09 1.55 -20.60
CA GLU A 238 -15.65 2.91 -20.23
C GLU A 238 -16.64 3.64 -19.32
N SER A 239 -17.90 3.17 -19.24
CA SER A 239 -18.88 3.68 -18.29
C SER A 239 -18.55 3.31 -16.85
N GLU A 240 -17.73 2.28 -16.64
CA GLU A 240 -17.25 1.91 -15.31
C GLU A 240 -16.08 2.80 -14.89
N THR A 241 -15.99 3.11 -13.60
CA THR A 241 -14.80 3.78 -13.08
C THR A 241 -13.60 2.83 -13.19
N PRO A 242 -12.52 3.22 -13.91
CA PRO A 242 -11.35 2.38 -14.06
C PRO A 242 -10.71 2.05 -12.72
N GLY A 243 -10.17 0.84 -12.59
CA GLY A 243 -9.31 0.48 -11.46
C GLY A 243 -8.09 1.41 -11.37
N ARG A 244 -7.53 1.54 -10.17
CA ARG A 244 -6.40 2.43 -9.91
C ARG A 244 -5.24 1.68 -9.28
N LEU A 245 -4.05 1.88 -9.83
CA LEU A 245 -2.78 1.50 -9.24
C LEU A 245 -2.12 2.77 -8.71
N VAL A 246 -1.94 2.88 -7.39
CA VAL A 246 -1.30 4.03 -6.75
C VAL A 246 0.05 3.60 -6.22
N TRP A 247 1.11 4.08 -6.86
CA TRP A 247 2.49 3.82 -6.46
C TRP A 247 2.95 4.87 -5.44
N SER A 248 3.32 4.43 -4.24
CA SER A 248 3.93 5.31 -3.24
C SER A 248 5.44 5.39 -3.46
N SER A 249 5.89 6.52 -4.00
CA SER A 249 7.30 6.85 -4.17
C SER A 249 7.87 7.55 -2.92
N SER A 250 8.80 8.48 -3.09
CA SER A 250 9.39 9.31 -2.05
C SER A 250 9.91 10.60 -2.69
N LEU A 251 9.87 11.72 -1.97
CA LEU A 251 10.58 12.94 -2.40
C LEU A 251 12.04 12.65 -2.74
N GLU A 252 12.67 11.69 -2.06
CA GLU A 252 14.08 11.33 -2.24
C GLU A 252 14.38 10.55 -3.53
N ALA A 253 13.37 10.28 -4.37
CA ALA A 253 13.48 9.66 -5.69
C ALA A 253 14.06 10.63 -6.76
N ILE A 254 15.20 11.22 -6.47
CA ILE A 254 15.88 12.18 -7.34
C ILE A 254 16.71 11.48 -8.42
N ASP A 255 17.18 12.21 -9.43
CA ASP A 255 17.85 11.62 -10.60
C ASP A 255 19.15 10.86 -10.26
N ARG A 256 20.00 11.45 -9.41
CA ARG A 256 21.35 10.96 -9.09
C ARG A 256 21.42 9.65 -8.29
N VAL A 257 20.30 9.09 -7.87
CA VAL A 257 20.26 7.89 -7.00
C VAL A 257 20.10 6.59 -7.80
N LEU A 258 19.77 6.67 -9.08
CA LEU A 258 19.61 5.51 -9.95
C LEU A 258 20.79 5.38 -10.91
N ASP A 259 21.46 4.23 -10.84
CA ASP A 259 22.44 3.80 -11.83
C ASP A 259 21.82 2.67 -12.67
N MET A 260 21.67 2.89 -13.97
CA MET A 260 21.07 1.89 -14.86
C MET A 260 21.96 0.66 -15.07
N SER A 261 23.28 0.76 -14.82
CA SER A 261 24.19 -0.38 -14.85
C SER A 261 24.09 -1.25 -13.59
N ASP A 262 23.54 -0.70 -12.50
CA ASP A 262 23.24 -1.38 -11.24
C ASP A 262 21.77 -1.13 -10.85
N PHE A 263 20.86 -1.60 -11.70
CA PHE A 263 19.43 -1.28 -11.61
C PHE A 263 18.77 -1.66 -10.27
N GLN A 264 19.27 -2.71 -9.60
CA GLN A 264 18.79 -3.15 -8.28
C GLN A 264 19.56 -2.52 -7.11
N CYS A 265 20.57 -1.69 -7.41
CA CYS A 265 21.45 -1.03 -6.45
C CYS A 265 22.18 -2.01 -5.51
N PHE A 266 22.83 -3.04 -6.09
CA PHE A 266 23.64 -4.00 -5.35
C PHE A 266 24.89 -3.37 -4.72
N ASN A 267 25.52 -2.43 -5.42
CA ASN A 267 26.78 -1.81 -5.02
C ASN A 267 26.64 -0.31 -4.67
N GLY A 268 25.48 0.28 -4.90
CA GLY A 268 25.22 1.71 -4.66
C GLY A 268 24.92 2.07 -3.19
N ASN A 269 25.03 3.36 -2.88
CA ASN A 269 24.89 3.92 -1.52
C ASN A 269 23.47 4.42 -1.16
N GLY A 270 22.43 3.90 -1.81
CA GLY A 270 21.05 4.34 -1.59
C GLY A 270 20.02 3.45 -2.28
N PRO A 271 19.93 2.15 -1.92
CA PRO A 271 19.05 1.21 -2.59
C PRO A 271 17.58 1.60 -2.47
N TYR A 272 17.17 2.26 -1.38
CA TYR A 272 15.81 2.74 -1.21
C TYR A 272 15.48 3.86 -2.19
N GLU A 273 16.31 4.90 -2.23
CA GLU A 273 16.14 6.05 -3.10
C GLU A 273 16.17 5.61 -4.57
N SER A 274 17.11 4.73 -4.93
CA SER A 274 17.20 4.09 -6.26
C SER A 274 15.90 3.36 -6.61
N ALA A 275 15.41 2.49 -5.73
CA ALA A 275 14.16 1.77 -5.93
C ALA A 275 12.95 2.72 -6.11
N LYS A 276 12.88 3.80 -5.33
CA LYS A 276 11.82 4.82 -5.49
C LYS A 276 11.95 5.59 -6.80
N ARG A 277 13.16 5.87 -7.28
CA ARG A 277 13.39 6.44 -8.61
C ARG A 277 12.95 5.49 -9.73
N VAL A 278 13.17 4.19 -9.59
CA VAL A 278 12.62 3.19 -10.52
C VAL A 278 11.09 3.21 -10.52
N THR A 279 10.46 3.31 -9.34
CA THR A 279 8.99 3.47 -9.22
C THR A 279 8.48 4.70 -9.98
N ASP A 280 9.17 5.83 -9.89
CA ASP A 280 8.82 7.06 -10.62
C ASP A 280 8.85 6.83 -12.13
N ILE A 281 9.94 6.28 -12.65
CA ILE A 281 10.11 6.01 -14.08
C ILE A 281 9.01 5.05 -14.54
N LEU A 282 8.80 3.95 -13.81
CA LEU A 282 7.79 2.95 -14.13
C LEU A 282 6.39 3.56 -14.21
N SER A 283 5.96 4.28 -13.17
CA SER A 283 4.60 4.82 -13.08
C SER A 283 4.36 5.96 -14.08
N LEU A 284 5.32 6.89 -14.23
CA LEU A 284 5.16 8.06 -15.09
C LEU A 284 5.33 7.74 -16.58
N THR A 285 6.13 6.73 -16.93
CA THR A 285 6.40 6.41 -18.34
C THR A 285 5.48 5.33 -18.91
N ALA A 286 4.79 4.55 -18.08
CA ALA A 286 4.02 3.37 -18.51
C ALA A 286 3.03 3.60 -19.65
N THR A 287 2.51 4.83 -19.81
CA THR A 287 1.53 5.18 -20.86
C THR A 287 2.07 6.14 -21.91
N LEU A 288 3.35 6.51 -21.85
CA LEU A 288 3.97 7.39 -22.84
C LEU A 288 4.16 6.66 -24.18
N PRO A 289 3.93 7.32 -25.34
CA PRO A 289 4.05 6.70 -26.65
C PRO A 289 5.39 5.99 -26.90
N ALA A 290 6.49 6.55 -26.38
CA ALA A 290 7.83 5.97 -26.53
C ALA A 290 8.06 4.68 -25.71
N ALA A 291 7.35 4.53 -24.58
CA ALA A 291 7.48 3.37 -23.70
C ALA A 291 6.44 2.28 -23.99
N MET A 292 5.29 2.64 -24.57
CA MET A 292 4.19 1.74 -24.90
C MET A 292 4.57 0.46 -25.67
N PRO A 293 5.53 0.47 -26.62
CA PRO A 293 5.99 -0.77 -27.27
C PRO A 293 6.53 -1.81 -26.28
N TYR A 294 7.00 -1.38 -25.11
CA TYR A 294 7.56 -2.24 -24.07
C TYR A 294 6.62 -2.42 -22.87
N SER A 295 5.83 -1.40 -22.53
CA SER A 295 4.98 -1.40 -21.34
C SER A 295 3.55 -1.88 -21.58
N SER A 296 3.10 -2.00 -22.84
CA SER A 296 1.72 -2.42 -23.16
C SER A 296 1.39 -3.81 -22.62
N CYS A 297 2.30 -4.77 -22.79
CA CYS A 297 2.13 -6.15 -22.32
C CYS A 297 1.92 -6.25 -20.79
N PHE A 298 2.45 -5.27 -20.02
CA PHE A 298 2.22 -5.23 -18.58
C PHE A 298 0.73 -5.06 -18.23
N PHE A 299 -0.05 -4.39 -19.08
CA PHE A 299 -1.48 -4.12 -18.88
C PHE A 299 -2.40 -5.16 -19.53
N GLU A 300 -1.84 -6.17 -20.19
CA GLU A 300 -2.60 -7.23 -20.84
C GLU A 300 -2.71 -8.43 -19.90
N SER A 301 -3.93 -8.95 -19.73
CA SER A 301 -4.12 -10.17 -18.95
C SER A 301 -3.48 -11.36 -19.66
N ASN A 302 -2.84 -12.24 -18.89
CA ASN A 302 -2.30 -13.51 -19.40
C ASN A 302 -3.39 -14.44 -19.96
N ASP A 303 -4.66 -14.23 -19.62
CA ASP A 303 -5.80 -14.94 -20.18
C ASP A 303 -6.44 -14.12 -21.32
N PRO A 304 -6.35 -14.58 -22.59
CA PRO A 304 -6.94 -13.87 -23.72
C PRO A 304 -8.47 -13.71 -23.65
N ALA A 305 -9.19 -14.61 -22.97
CA ALA A 305 -10.63 -14.48 -22.78
C ALA A 305 -10.94 -13.34 -21.80
N GLU A 306 -10.19 -13.26 -20.69
CA GLU A 306 -10.32 -12.19 -19.71
C GLU A 306 -9.93 -10.83 -20.31
N ALA A 307 -8.85 -10.77 -21.10
CA ALA A 307 -8.42 -9.55 -21.78
C ALA A 307 -9.49 -9.02 -22.75
N ARG A 308 -10.26 -9.91 -23.40
CA ARG A 308 -11.39 -9.54 -24.26
C ARG A 308 -12.63 -9.13 -23.46
N ASP A 309 -12.92 -9.79 -22.33
CA ASP A 309 -14.07 -9.43 -21.46
C ASP A 309 -13.86 -8.07 -20.79
N LYS A 310 -12.63 -7.77 -20.36
CA LYS A 310 -12.28 -6.56 -19.60
C LYS A 310 -11.19 -5.74 -20.28
N PRO A 311 -11.49 -5.08 -21.42
CA PRO A 311 -10.49 -4.36 -22.21
C PRO A 311 -10.00 -3.05 -21.54
N ILE A 312 -10.73 -2.51 -20.57
CA ILE A 312 -10.40 -1.23 -19.95
C ILE A 312 -9.37 -1.44 -18.84
N ARG A 313 -8.11 -1.10 -19.15
CA ARG A 313 -6.98 -1.19 -18.21
C ARG A 313 -7.10 -0.23 -17.02
N PRO A 314 -6.49 -0.55 -15.87
CA PRO A 314 -6.40 0.38 -14.75
C PRO A 314 -5.54 1.61 -15.07
N ARG A 315 -5.78 2.70 -14.35
CA ARG A 315 -4.95 3.91 -14.39
C ARG A 315 -3.83 3.81 -13.34
N MET A 316 -2.63 4.25 -13.72
CA MET A 316 -1.51 4.40 -12.79
C MET A 316 -1.44 5.82 -12.25
N TYR A 317 -1.16 5.93 -10.96
CA TYR A 317 -0.91 7.16 -10.24
C TYR A 317 0.37 7.02 -9.44
N LEU A 318 1.06 8.14 -9.23
CA LEU A 318 2.26 8.23 -8.43
C LEU A 318 2.01 9.24 -7.31
N THR A 319 2.46 8.91 -6.11
CA THR A 319 2.48 9.83 -4.98
C THR A 319 3.89 9.95 -4.44
N HIS A 320 4.27 11.13 -3.97
CA HIS A 320 5.55 11.37 -3.31
C HIS A 320 5.30 11.81 -1.87
N PRO A 321 5.06 10.87 -0.94
CA PRO A 321 5.04 11.21 0.47
C PRO A 321 6.35 11.90 0.87
N GLY A 322 6.21 12.97 1.65
CA GLY A 322 7.34 13.60 2.31
C GLY A 322 7.87 12.77 3.47
N ILE A 323 8.80 13.35 4.22
CA ILE A 323 9.33 12.73 5.42
C ILE A 323 8.26 12.76 6.52
N VAL A 324 7.90 11.58 7.01
CA VAL A 324 6.90 11.39 8.06
C VAL A 324 7.47 10.60 9.22
N ALA A 325 7.00 10.91 10.43
CA ALA A 325 7.32 10.15 11.62
C ALA A 325 6.80 8.71 11.45
N SER A 326 7.71 7.79 11.19
CA SER A 326 7.40 6.38 11.02
C SER A 326 8.60 5.53 11.38
N THR A 327 8.35 4.25 11.65
CA THR A 327 9.41 3.24 11.90
C THR A 327 10.27 2.95 10.68
N LEU A 328 9.97 3.56 9.52
CA LEU A 328 10.80 3.45 8.33
C LEU A 328 12.07 4.31 8.48
N PHE A 329 11.95 5.50 9.08
CA PHE A 329 13.11 6.37 9.30
C PHE A 329 13.97 5.80 10.45
N PRO A 330 15.31 5.69 10.30
CA PRO A 330 16.15 4.88 11.18
C PRO A 330 16.55 5.61 12.48
N VAL A 331 15.54 6.12 13.20
CA VAL A 331 15.69 6.77 14.50
C VAL A 331 15.37 5.76 15.61
N PRO A 332 16.20 5.65 16.66
CA PRO A 332 15.92 4.82 17.82
C PRO A 332 14.57 5.17 18.45
N TRP A 333 13.87 4.16 18.97
CA TRP A 333 12.52 4.34 19.52
C TRP A 333 12.43 5.45 20.59
N PHE A 334 13.48 5.62 21.41
CA PHE A 334 13.52 6.63 22.47
C PHE A 334 13.78 8.07 21.96
N LEU A 335 14.10 8.23 20.67
CA LEU A 335 14.25 9.53 19.99
C LEU A 335 13.08 9.84 19.04
N MET A 336 12.10 8.94 18.91
CA MET A 336 10.96 9.14 18.02
C MET A 336 10.15 10.38 18.38
N TRP A 337 9.97 10.69 19.67
CA TRP A 337 9.28 11.90 20.11
C TRP A 337 9.99 13.18 19.66
N ALA A 338 11.33 13.18 19.66
CA ALA A 338 12.12 14.33 19.24
C ALA A 338 12.04 14.52 17.72
N TYR A 339 12.03 13.41 16.98
CA TYR A 339 11.81 13.42 15.54
C TYR A 339 10.39 13.90 15.17
N GLU A 340 9.36 13.42 15.86
CA GLU A 340 7.98 13.91 15.72
C GLU A 340 7.88 15.42 16.00
N LEU A 341 8.51 15.88 17.08
CA LEU A 341 8.56 17.29 17.44
C LEU A 341 9.28 18.10 16.35
N ALA A 342 10.40 17.62 15.83
CA ALA A 342 11.14 18.29 14.76
C ALA A 342 10.29 18.44 13.48
N LEU A 343 9.54 17.40 13.09
CA LEU A 343 8.62 17.47 11.96
C LEU A 343 7.45 18.42 12.22
N LEU A 344 6.90 18.43 13.43
CA LEU A 344 5.82 19.35 13.82
C LEU A 344 6.27 20.81 13.78
N ILE A 345 7.44 21.11 14.36
CA ILE A 345 8.06 22.44 14.32
C ILE A 345 8.35 22.84 12.87
N SER A 346 8.93 21.93 12.07
CA SER A 346 9.17 22.19 10.66
C SER A 346 7.89 22.52 9.89
N ARG A 347 6.78 21.81 10.18
CA ARG A 347 5.46 22.11 9.59
C ARG A 347 4.92 23.48 10.02
N TRP A 348 5.26 23.97 11.21
CA TRP A 348 4.85 25.30 11.68
C TRP A 348 5.69 26.42 11.06
N ILE A 349 6.99 26.17 10.86
CA ILE A 349 7.95 27.18 10.37
C ILE A 349 7.96 27.25 8.83
N GLY A 350 7.92 26.12 8.14
CA GLY A 350 7.78 26.03 6.70
C GLY A 350 6.33 25.70 6.37
N ALA A 351 5.61 26.63 5.75
CA ALA A 351 4.17 26.53 5.46
C ALA A 351 3.80 25.40 4.47
N VAL A 352 4.03 24.14 4.83
CA VAL A 352 3.46 22.97 4.18
C VAL A 352 2.30 22.50 5.07
N ARG A 353 1.15 23.16 4.92
CA ARG A 353 -0.13 22.55 5.29
C ARG A 353 -0.39 21.42 4.29
N ALA A 354 0.01 20.20 4.64
CA ALA A 354 -0.56 19.00 4.04
C ALA A 354 -2.01 18.84 4.47
#